data_AF-A0A5C7PZK0-F1
#
_entry.id   AF-A0A5C7PZK0-F1
#
_cell.length_a   1.000
_cell.length_b   1.000
_cell.length_c   1.000
_cell.angle_alpha   90.00
_cell.angle_beta   90.00
_cell.angle_gamma   90.00
#
_symmetry.space_group_name_H-M   'P 1'
#
loop_
_entity.id
_entity.type
_entity.pdbx_description
1 polymer ?
#
loop_
_entity_poly.entity_id
_entity_poly.type
_entity_poly.pdbx_seq_one_letter_code
_entity_poly.pdbx_strand_id
1 'polypeptide(L)'
;MYLLVVSVTALVCLWWGWRAGLFRLLLRLLALCLAYGLAIRGTPPTAEFLVQKGWLNGVLAMPLVAVALLLLGALLFGTAAKQIALAAPEEWRQGGKKTGALVGAVLGCGVGLLLAWGAGTLKEAWQWRTAQQAAAHVTPEQSPLDAALRRAAGNLMADGVEAVLGNSAAAPIAAQWVREPLSVGLALKHIAELPGLRSLVTDPKQYAVLLQGDARAVQRLPGFQALAADPQAMQLLQTLGLQGSSSQEQSAALATMLSKYTQRAELLRSTPEFQTLAADPVLAQRVQNGEWLGLLADPRVRRLVAAINNGGADPVAALSATPSAPHGEQGSEPASTAQAKQPSAQDPLKLLYRWKDEKGRLHITEEKPPAGIKADVIQAE
;
A
#
# COMPACT_ATOMS: atom_id res chain seq x y z
N MET A 1 -6.71 -2.78 29.51
CA MET A 1 -5.42 -2.06 29.67
C MET A 1 -5.32 -0.85 28.75
N TYR A 2 -5.78 -0.98 27.50
CA TYR A 2 -5.58 0.05 26.48
C TYR A 2 -6.38 1.34 26.72
N LEU A 3 -7.57 1.24 27.32
CA LEU A 3 -8.32 2.44 27.74
C LEU A 3 -7.53 3.33 28.69
N LEU A 4 -6.80 2.74 29.64
CA LEU A 4 -5.97 3.51 30.54
C LEU A 4 -4.89 4.26 29.77
N VAL A 5 -4.27 3.63 28.78
CA VAL A 5 -3.27 4.28 27.90
C VAL A 5 -3.91 5.45 27.15
N VAL A 6 -5.08 5.26 26.53
CA VAL A 6 -5.77 6.33 25.79
C VAL A 6 -6.17 7.48 26.71
N SER A 7 -6.82 7.20 27.84
CA SER A 7 -7.29 8.20 28.80
C SER A 7 -6.13 8.99 29.43
N VAL A 8 -5.06 8.30 29.84
CA VAL A 8 -3.86 8.98 30.40
C VAL A 8 -3.21 9.85 29.35
N THR A 9 -3.05 9.35 28.11
CA THR A 9 -2.47 10.14 27.01
C THR A 9 -3.34 11.36 26.69
N ALA A 10 -4.66 11.19 26.62
CA ALA A 10 -5.60 12.29 26.40
C ALA A 10 -5.55 13.34 27.51
N LEU A 11 -5.50 12.92 28.78
CA LEU A 11 -5.40 13.83 29.93
C LEU A 11 -4.05 14.58 29.95
N VAL A 12 -2.94 13.89 29.67
CA VAL A 12 -1.61 14.51 29.58
C VAL A 12 -1.57 15.54 28.45
N CYS A 13 -2.09 15.20 27.27
CA CYS A 13 -2.14 16.11 26.13
C CYS A 13 -3.13 17.26 26.33
N LEU A 14 -4.26 17.04 26.99
CA LEU A 14 -5.20 18.09 27.41
C LEU A 14 -4.51 19.08 28.35
N TRP A 15 -3.84 18.57 29.39
CA TRP A 15 -3.09 19.40 30.35
C TRP A 15 -1.95 20.18 29.68
N TRP A 16 -1.20 19.52 28.80
CA TRP A 16 -0.15 20.16 28.02
C TRP A 16 -0.69 21.21 27.05
N GLY A 17 -1.79 20.93 26.35
CA GLY A 17 -2.44 21.86 25.43
C GLY A 17 -2.98 23.10 26.14
N TRP A 18 -3.56 22.91 27.33
CA TRP A 18 -4.01 24.01 28.18
C TRP A 18 -2.86 24.90 28.63
N ARG A 19 -1.73 24.32 29.06
CA ARG A 19 -0.56 25.06 29.54
C ARG A 19 0.23 25.74 28.41
N ALA A 20 0.31 25.09 27.24
CA ALA A 20 1.09 25.57 26.10
C ALA A 20 0.36 26.62 25.25
N GLY A 21 -0.97 26.61 25.24
CA GLY A 21 -1.79 27.42 24.34
C GLY A 21 -1.89 26.84 22.93
N LEU A 22 -2.89 27.29 22.16
CA LEU A 22 -3.19 26.79 20.82
C LEU A 22 -2.02 26.99 19.83
N PHE A 23 -1.40 28.17 19.83
CA PHE A 23 -0.35 28.51 18.87
C PHE A 23 0.87 27.58 18.98
N ARG A 24 1.34 27.33 20.21
CA ARG A 24 2.45 26.41 20.45
C ARG A 24 2.09 24.97 20.10
N LEU A 25 0.83 24.58 20.27
CA LEU A 25 0.35 23.25 19.88
C LEU A 25 0.34 23.09 18.35
N LEU A 26 -0.12 24.10 17.60
CA LEU A 26 -0.06 24.11 16.13
C LEU A 26 1.39 24.05 15.62
N LEU A 27 2.29 24.82 16.20
CA LEU A 27 3.72 24.75 15.85
C LEU A 27 4.33 23.37 16.13
N ARG A 28 3.92 22.71 17.23
CA ARG A 28 4.35 21.34 17.53
C ARG A 28 3.77 20.31 16.56
N LEU A 29 2.51 20.46 16.18
CA LEU A 29 1.88 19.63 15.14
C LEU A 29 2.61 19.79 13.80
N LEU A 30 2.89 21.02 13.40
CA LEU A 30 3.68 21.31 12.20
C LEU A 30 5.08 20.69 12.29
N ALA A 31 5.75 20.82 13.44
CA ALA A 31 7.05 20.19 13.68
C ALA A 31 6.97 18.66 13.59
N LEU A 32 5.89 18.05 14.07
CA LEU A 32 5.66 16.61 13.95
C LEU A 32 5.41 16.20 12.49
N CYS A 33 4.64 16.97 11.72
CA CYS A 33 4.44 16.73 10.29
C CYS A 33 5.77 16.83 9.52
N LEU A 34 6.61 17.82 9.84
CA LEU A 34 7.95 17.95 9.27
C LEU A 34 8.87 16.79 9.67
N ALA A 35 8.82 16.36 10.93
CA ALA A 35 9.55 15.20 11.43
C ALA A 35 9.11 13.90 10.72
N TYR A 36 7.81 13.76 10.48
CA TYR A 36 7.26 12.63 9.74
C TYR A 36 7.70 12.65 8.26
N GLY A 37 7.66 13.82 7.61
CA GLY A 37 8.21 13.99 6.26
C GLY A 37 9.70 13.65 6.18
N LEU A 38 10.48 14.07 7.19
CA LEU A 38 11.89 13.72 7.32
C LEU A 38 12.07 12.21 7.49
N ALA A 39 11.25 11.56 8.33
CA ALA A 39 11.30 10.12 8.53
C ALA A 39 10.99 9.38 7.22
N ILE A 40 9.91 9.70 6.51
CA ILE A 40 9.55 9.05 5.24
C ILE A 40 10.68 9.19 4.22
N ARG A 41 11.18 10.41 4.00
CA ARG A 41 12.17 10.68 2.96
C ARG A 41 13.57 10.17 3.33
N GLY A 42 13.93 10.24 4.62
CA GLY A 42 15.26 9.90 5.12
C GLY A 42 15.43 8.42 5.47
N THR A 43 14.35 7.68 5.75
CA THR A 43 14.45 6.28 6.21
C THR A 43 15.12 5.38 5.18
N PRO A 44 14.72 5.34 3.89
CA PRO A 44 15.33 4.41 2.93
C PRO A 44 16.86 4.55 2.79
N PRO A 45 17.43 5.75 2.54
CA PRO A 45 18.88 5.87 2.37
C PRO A 45 19.64 5.63 3.67
N THR A 46 19.06 6.01 4.82
CA THR A 46 19.72 5.84 6.13
C THR A 46 19.71 4.38 6.57
N ALA A 47 18.62 3.65 6.32
CA ALA A 47 18.54 2.22 6.60
C ALA A 47 19.50 1.41 5.73
N GLU A 48 19.59 1.74 4.44
CA GLU A 48 20.53 1.11 3.52
C GLU A 48 21.99 1.33 3.96
N PHE A 49 22.34 2.56 4.34
CA PHE A 49 23.66 2.88 4.87
C PHE A 49 24.01 2.07 6.14
N LEU A 50 23.07 1.94 7.09
CA LEU A 50 23.31 1.20 8.33
C LEU A 50 23.40 -0.32 8.12
N VAL A 51 22.63 -0.87 7.18
CA VAL A 51 22.73 -2.28 6.78
C VAL A 51 24.07 -2.55 6.11
N GLN A 52 24.53 -1.67 5.21
CA GLN A 52 25.84 -1.80 4.57
C GLN A 52 27.00 -1.77 5.58
N LYS A 53 26.86 -1.01 6.67
CA LYS A 53 27.84 -0.98 7.77
C LYS A 53 27.76 -2.18 8.72
N GLY A 54 26.78 -3.07 8.53
CA GLY A 54 26.56 -4.24 9.39
C GLY A 54 26.07 -3.90 10.81
N TRP A 55 25.59 -2.68 11.05
CA TRP A 55 25.11 -2.26 12.38
C TRP A 55 23.72 -2.81 12.69
N LEU A 56 22.90 -3.02 11.65
CA LEU A 56 21.53 -3.47 11.75
C LEU A 56 21.25 -4.56 10.72
N ASN A 57 20.50 -5.59 11.13
CA ASN A 57 20.09 -6.67 10.25
C ASN A 57 18.79 -6.35 9.51
N GLY A 58 18.90 -6.30 8.18
CA GLY A 58 17.86 -6.33 7.14
C GLY A 58 16.49 -5.78 7.51
N VAL A 59 15.63 -6.62 8.10
CA VAL A 59 14.20 -6.35 8.27
C VAL A 59 13.91 -5.30 9.34
N LEU A 60 14.70 -5.27 10.42
CA LEU A 60 14.48 -4.32 11.53
C LEU A 60 15.10 -2.95 11.27
N ALA A 61 15.98 -2.83 10.27
CA ALA A 61 16.67 -1.58 9.98
C ALA A 61 15.69 -0.46 9.61
N MET A 62 14.74 -0.72 8.69
CA MET A 62 13.76 0.27 8.25
C MET A 62 12.90 0.84 9.40
N PRO A 63 12.19 0.03 10.22
CA PRO A 63 11.36 0.59 11.29
C PRO A 63 12.19 1.27 12.37
N LEU A 64 13.36 0.74 12.73
CA LEU A 64 14.23 1.37 13.75
C LEU A 64 14.76 2.72 13.28
N VAL A 65 15.19 2.82 12.02
CA VAL A 65 15.64 4.08 11.42
C VAL A 65 14.50 5.07 11.30
N ALA A 66 13.30 4.63 10.89
CA ALA A 66 12.13 5.49 10.81
C ALA A 66 11.78 6.10 12.17
N VAL A 67 11.79 5.28 13.23
CA VAL A 67 11.55 5.74 14.60
C VAL A 67 12.67 6.69 15.05
N ALA A 68 13.93 6.34 14.81
CA ALA A 68 15.07 7.19 15.18
C ALA A 68 15.02 8.56 14.48
N LEU A 69 14.77 8.59 13.17
CA LEU A 69 14.64 9.83 12.39
C LEU A 69 13.41 10.64 12.79
N LEU A 70 12.29 9.98 13.09
CA LEU A 70 11.09 10.65 13.58
C LEU A 70 11.37 11.33 14.94
N LEU A 71 12.03 10.64 15.87
CA LEU A 71 12.41 11.19 17.17
C LEU A 71 13.42 12.34 17.03
N LEU A 72 14.44 12.16 16.20
CA LEU A 72 15.45 13.19 15.93
C LEU A 72 14.82 14.43 15.27
N GLY A 73 13.95 14.22 14.27
CA GLY A 73 13.20 15.27 13.61
C GLY A 73 12.25 15.98 14.57
N ALA A 74 11.52 15.25 15.41
CA ALA A 74 10.61 15.82 16.39
C ALA A 74 11.37 16.67 17.43
N LEU A 75 12.58 16.27 17.81
CA LEU A 75 13.45 17.06 18.67
C LEU A 75 13.97 18.31 17.96
N LEU A 76 14.47 18.18 16.73
CA LEU A 76 15.02 19.28 15.94
C LEU A 76 13.94 20.33 15.59
N PHE A 77 12.84 19.91 14.96
CA PHE A 77 11.74 20.82 14.62
C PHE A 77 10.98 21.29 15.85
N GLY A 78 10.93 20.48 16.92
CA GLY A 78 10.33 20.86 18.19
C GLY A 78 11.11 21.98 18.91
N THR A 79 12.44 21.94 18.88
CA THR A 79 13.27 23.03 19.42
C THR A 79 13.12 24.30 18.57
N ALA A 80 13.12 24.19 17.24
CA ALA A 80 12.85 25.32 16.35
C ALA A 80 11.46 25.95 16.60
N ALA A 81 10.41 25.13 16.68
CA ALA A 81 9.06 25.56 17.05
C ALA A 81 9.01 26.27 18.41
N LYS A 82 9.78 25.78 19.40
CA LYS A 82 9.91 26.44 20.70
C LYS A 82 10.53 27.83 20.56
N GLN A 83 11.58 27.99 19.76
CA GLN A 83 12.23 29.29 19.54
C GLN A 83 11.29 30.27 18.83
N ILE A 84 10.56 29.83 17.80
CA ILE A 84 9.55 30.66 17.12
C ILE A 84 8.45 31.08 18.10
N ALA A 85 7.97 30.16 18.94
CA ALA A 85 6.98 30.48 19.97
C ALA A 85 7.50 31.48 21.03
N LEU A 86 8.81 31.48 21.30
CA LEU A 86 9.47 32.44 22.19
C LEU A 86 9.76 33.79 21.54
N ALA A 87 9.64 33.91 20.21
CA ALA A 87 9.70 35.17 19.49
C ALA A 87 8.31 35.78 19.25
N ALA A 88 7.24 34.97 19.27
CA ALA A 88 5.88 35.43 18.99
C ALA A 88 5.33 36.42 20.05
N PRO A 89 4.48 37.39 19.66
CA PRO A 89 3.85 38.34 20.58
C PRO A 89 3.11 37.68 21.75
N GLU A 90 3.04 38.37 22.89
CA GLU A 90 2.48 37.82 24.12
C GLU A 90 0.97 37.54 24.03
N GLU A 91 0.24 38.33 23.24
CA GLU A 91 -1.19 38.12 22.94
C GLU A 91 -1.47 36.73 22.36
N TRP A 92 -0.58 36.25 21.47
CA TRP A 92 -0.70 34.92 20.85
C TRP A 92 -0.34 33.79 21.82
N ARG A 93 0.47 34.08 22.85
CA ARG A 93 0.85 33.10 23.88
C ARG A 93 -0.24 32.93 24.93
N GLN A 94 -0.92 34.01 25.30
CA GLN A 94 -1.96 33.99 26.32
C GLN A 94 -3.33 33.62 25.75
N GLY A 95 -3.58 33.95 24.48
CA GLY A 95 -4.77 33.55 23.74
C GLY A 95 -4.88 32.04 23.51
N GLY A 96 -6.10 31.50 23.63
CA GLY A 96 -6.40 30.15 23.17
C GLY A 96 -5.99 29.00 24.10
N LYS A 97 -5.95 29.19 25.43
CA LYS A 97 -5.73 28.07 26.38
C LYS A 97 -6.86 27.03 26.33
N LYS A 98 -8.12 27.48 26.24
CA LYS A 98 -9.30 26.59 26.15
C LYS A 98 -9.31 25.80 24.83
N THR A 99 -9.04 26.47 23.71
CA THR A 99 -8.91 25.83 22.40
C THR A 99 -7.70 24.90 22.34
N GLY A 100 -6.57 25.30 22.93
CA GLY A 100 -5.39 24.43 23.08
C GLY A 100 -5.67 23.17 23.89
N ALA A 101 -6.46 23.25 24.97
CA ALA A 101 -6.88 22.08 25.75
C ALA A 101 -7.74 21.13 24.91
N LEU A 102 -8.71 21.66 24.15
CA LEU A 102 -9.59 20.87 23.28
C LEU A 102 -8.78 20.15 22.18
N VAL A 103 -7.96 20.89 21.44
CA VAL A 103 -7.12 20.30 20.37
C VAL A 103 -6.11 19.32 20.97
N GLY A 104 -5.55 19.63 22.15
CA GLY A 104 -4.68 18.71 22.89
C GLY A 104 -5.38 17.41 23.28
N ALA A 105 -6.63 17.47 23.74
CA ALA A 105 -7.41 16.27 24.05
C ALA A 105 -7.64 15.40 22.81
N VAL A 106 -8.06 16.00 21.69
CA VAL A 106 -8.27 15.30 20.40
C VAL A 106 -6.98 14.63 19.92
N LEU A 107 -5.87 15.36 19.96
CA LEU A 107 -4.55 14.85 19.58
C LEU A 107 -4.11 13.72 20.51
N GLY A 108 -4.31 13.88 21.82
CA GLY A 108 -3.98 12.85 22.81
C GLY A 108 -4.81 11.58 22.65
N CYS A 109 -6.09 11.70 22.27
CA CYS A 109 -6.91 10.55 21.88
C CYS A 109 -6.33 9.86 20.65
N GLY A 110 -5.97 10.60 19.60
CA GLY A 110 -5.35 10.04 18.39
C GLY A 110 -4.03 9.32 18.66
N VAL A 111 -3.13 9.93 19.43
CA VAL A 111 -1.86 9.31 19.84
C VAL A 111 -2.10 8.11 20.74
N GLY A 112 -3.03 8.22 21.70
CA GLY A 112 -3.41 7.13 22.57
C GLY A 112 -3.94 5.92 21.79
N LEU A 113 -4.79 6.14 20.78
CA LEU A 113 -5.31 5.10 19.90
C LEU A 113 -4.18 4.44 19.07
N LEU A 114 -3.27 5.24 18.53
CA LEU A 114 -2.09 4.73 17.81
C LEU A 114 -1.21 3.86 18.73
N LEU A 115 -0.95 4.30 19.96
CA LEU A 115 -0.19 3.53 20.95
C LEU A 115 -0.92 2.23 21.35
N ALA A 116 -2.24 2.29 21.53
CA ALA A 116 -3.07 1.13 21.83
C ALA A 116 -3.03 0.11 20.67
N TRP A 117 -3.10 0.58 19.43
CA TRP A 117 -2.96 -0.26 18.24
C TRP A 117 -1.57 -0.90 18.16
N GLY A 118 -0.50 -0.11 18.29
CA GLY A 118 0.87 -0.61 18.22
C GLY A 118 1.23 -1.58 19.35
N ALA A 119 0.81 -1.30 20.58
CA ALA A 119 0.95 -2.24 21.69
C ALA A 119 0.09 -3.49 21.48
N GLY A 120 -1.03 -3.34 20.78
CA GLY A 120 -1.92 -4.41 20.37
C GLY A 120 -1.22 -5.40 19.45
N THR A 121 -0.72 -4.92 18.32
CA THR A 121 -0.02 -5.73 17.31
C THR A 121 1.26 -6.33 17.86
N LEU A 122 2.02 -5.61 18.68
CA LEU A 122 3.23 -6.13 19.32
C LEU A 122 2.92 -7.29 20.27
N LYS A 123 1.87 -7.17 21.09
CA LYS A 123 1.44 -8.25 21.99
C LYS A 123 1.02 -9.49 21.21
N GLU A 124 0.27 -9.33 20.12
CA GLU A 124 -0.13 -10.46 19.27
C GLU A 124 1.06 -11.13 18.59
N ALA A 125 2.00 -10.35 18.07
CA ALA A 125 3.23 -10.88 17.49
C ALA A 125 4.04 -11.68 18.52
N TRP A 126 4.08 -11.21 19.76
CA TRP A 126 4.77 -11.89 20.86
C TRP A 126 4.05 -13.18 21.28
N GLN A 127 2.73 -13.11 21.48
CA GLN A 127 1.89 -14.26 21.79
C GLN A 127 1.97 -15.34 20.71
N TRP A 128 1.99 -14.93 19.45
CA TRP A 128 2.16 -15.83 18.31
C TRP A 128 3.52 -16.54 18.35
N ARG A 129 4.61 -15.80 18.57
CA ARG A 129 5.94 -16.39 18.72
C ARG A 129 5.98 -17.40 19.85
N THR A 130 5.34 -17.10 20.98
CA THR A 130 5.27 -18.04 22.10
C THR A 130 4.37 -19.24 21.79
N ALA A 131 3.28 -19.07 21.05
CA ALA A 131 2.38 -20.15 20.64
C ALA A 131 2.97 -21.07 19.56
N GLN A 132 3.89 -20.56 18.73
CA GLN A 132 4.66 -21.42 17.83
C GLN A 132 5.70 -22.27 18.58
N GLN A 133 6.21 -21.76 19.71
CA GLN A 133 7.21 -22.45 20.52
C GLN A 133 6.59 -23.42 21.52
N ALA A 134 5.45 -23.05 22.10
CA ALA A 134 4.66 -23.91 22.96
C ALA A 134 3.60 -24.58 22.09
N ALA A 135 3.76 -25.86 21.77
CA ALA A 135 2.78 -26.67 21.03
C ALA A 135 1.41 -26.84 21.76
N ALA A 136 1.07 -25.96 22.70
CA ALA A 136 -0.15 -25.95 23.49
C ALA A 136 -1.01 -24.74 23.12
N HIS A 137 -2.25 -25.01 22.74
CA HIS A 137 -3.30 -24.02 22.49
C HIS A 137 -3.66 -23.27 23.76
N VAL A 138 -2.92 -22.21 24.07
CA VAL A 138 -3.38 -21.21 25.04
C VAL A 138 -4.11 -20.13 24.27
N THR A 139 -5.45 -20.16 24.29
CA THR A 139 -6.28 -19.05 23.87
C THR A 139 -6.28 -18.02 25.00
N PRO A 140 -5.57 -16.88 24.87
CA PRO A 140 -5.59 -15.87 25.91
C PRO A 140 -7.00 -15.28 26.02
N GLU A 141 -7.54 -15.24 27.23
CA GLU A 141 -8.80 -14.56 27.52
C GLU A 141 -8.62 -13.06 27.25
N GLN A 142 -9.23 -12.57 26.17
CA GLN A 142 -9.17 -11.15 25.80
C GLN A 142 -10.38 -10.43 26.38
N SER A 143 -10.13 -9.35 27.13
CA SER A 143 -11.20 -8.47 27.59
C SER A 143 -11.99 -7.92 26.38
N PRO A 144 -13.33 -8.01 26.36
CA PRO A 144 -14.15 -7.58 25.22
C PRO A 144 -13.97 -6.09 24.89
N LEU A 145 -13.65 -5.28 25.89
CA LEU A 145 -13.39 -3.85 25.76
C LEU A 145 -12.05 -3.56 25.07
N ASP A 146 -11.01 -4.32 25.42
CA ASP A 146 -9.71 -4.21 24.76
C ASP A 146 -9.81 -4.66 23.30
N ALA A 147 -10.63 -5.68 22.99
CA ALA A 147 -10.93 -6.08 21.63
C ALA A 147 -11.70 -4.99 20.84
N ALA A 148 -12.70 -4.35 21.45
CA ALA A 148 -13.45 -3.26 20.82
C ALA A 148 -12.56 -2.06 20.47
N LEU A 149 -11.68 -1.65 21.39
CA LEU A 149 -10.76 -0.53 21.15
C LEU A 149 -9.74 -0.84 20.04
N ARG A 150 -9.22 -2.08 20.00
CA ARG A 150 -8.34 -2.53 18.92
C ARG A 150 -9.03 -2.50 17.57
N ARG A 151 -10.28 -2.99 17.49
CA ARG A 151 -11.08 -2.91 16.25
C ARG A 151 -11.30 -1.46 15.82
N ALA A 152 -11.64 -0.57 16.76
CA ALA A 152 -11.83 0.85 16.46
C ALA A 152 -10.55 1.49 15.91
N ALA A 153 -9.40 1.22 16.52
CA ALA A 153 -8.12 1.74 16.04
C ALA A 153 -7.72 1.13 14.69
N GLY A 154 -7.92 -0.17 14.49
CA GLY A 154 -7.69 -0.85 13.21
C GLY A 154 -8.56 -0.29 12.09
N ASN A 155 -9.85 -0.05 12.35
CA ASN A 155 -10.77 0.55 11.39
C ASN A 155 -10.34 1.97 11.02
N LEU A 156 -10.02 2.81 12.00
CA LEU A 156 -9.57 4.19 11.74
C LEU A 156 -8.29 4.24 10.88
N MET A 157 -7.35 3.32 11.13
CA MET A 157 -6.14 3.22 10.32
C MET A 157 -6.41 2.72 8.90
N ALA A 158 -7.32 1.74 8.77
CA ALA A 158 -7.74 1.21 7.48
C ALA A 158 -8.40 2.29 6.62
N ASP A 159 -9.32 3.06 7.20
CA ASP A 159 -10.00 4.17 6.52
C ASP A 159 -8.98 5.24 6.08
N GLY A 160 -7.96 5.51 6.90
CA GLY A 160 -6.85 6.39 6.54
C GLY A 160 -6.02 5.87 5.36
N VAL A 161 -5.79 4.57 5.29
CA VAL A 161 -5.07 3.93 4.17
C VAL A 161 -5.90 3.93 2.90
N GLU A 162 -7.21 3.65 2.99
CA GLU A 162 -8.12 3.75 1.86
C GLU A 162 -8.20 5.19 1.32
N ALA A 163 -8.28 6.18 2.21
CA ALA A 163 -8.29 7.60 1.83
C ALA A 163 -7.01 8.01 1.09
N VAL A 164 -5.85 7.51 1.51
CA VAL A 164 -4.55 7.82 0.86
C VAL A 164 -4.38 7.08 -0.47
N LEU A 165 -4.82 5.82 -0.54
CA LEU A 165 -4.68 4.99 -1.74
C LEU A 165 -5.80 5.22 -2.77
N GLY A 166 -6.88 5.89 -2.39
CA GLY A 166 -8.03 6.18 -3.25
C GLY A 166 -8.64 4.91 -3.84
N ASN A 167 -8.98 4.95 -5.12
CA ASN A 167 -9.61 3.84 -5.85
C ASN A 167 -8.62 2.76 -6.32
N SER A 168 -7.42 2.69 -5.73
CA SER A 168 -6.44 1.66 -6.08
C SER A 168 -6.97 0.27 -5.72
N ALA A 169 -6.75 -0.72 -6.59
CA ALA A 169 -7.05 -2.12 -6.29
C ALA A 169 -6.30 -2.65 -5.06
N ALA A 170 -5.21 -1.98 -4.66
CA ALA A 170 -4.44 -2.30 -3.46
C ALA A 170 -5.03 -1.68 -2.17
N ALA A 171 -5.92 -0.69 -2.27
CA ALA A 171 -6.51 -0.01 -1.11
C ALA A 171 -7.20 -0.97 -0.12
N PRO A 172 -8.15 -1.84 -0.54
CA PRO A 172 -8.81 -2.75 0.39
C PRO A 172 -7.86 -3.78 0.99
N ILE A 173 -6.86 -4.22 0.22
CA ILE A 173 -5.84 -5.17 0.69
C ILE A 173 -4.97 -4.53 1.76
N ALA A 174 -4.49 -3.31 1.51
CA ALA A 174 -3.67 -2.57 2.46
C ALA A 174 -4.45 -2.22 3.73
N ALA A 175 -5.72 -1.83 3.57
CA ALA A 175 -6.64 -1.56 4.67
C ALA A 175 -6.83 -2.79 5.55
N GLN A 176 -7.13 -3.95 4.95
CA GLN A 176 -7.28 -5.22 5.67
C GLN A 176 -5.99 -5.65 6.35
N TRP A 177 -4.84 -5.50 5.68
CA TRP A 177 -3.54 -5.79 6.29
C TRP A 177 -3.24 -4.90 7.49
N VAL A 178 -3.68 -3.63 7.47
CA VAL A 178 -3.52 -2.73 8.62
C VAL A 178 -4.46 -3.06 9.77
N ARG A 179 -5.68 -3.55 9.47
CA ARG A 179 -6.60 -4.06 10.50
C ARG A 179 -6.02 -5.31 11.17
N GLU A 180 -5.47 -6.23 10.38
CA GLU A 180 -5.07 -7.56 10.85
C GLU A 180 -3.74 -8.04 10.21
N PRO A 181 -2.60 -7.41 10.54
CA PRO A 181 -1.33 -7.67 9.84
C PRO A 181 -0.84 -9.10 10.02
N LEU A 182 -1.13 -9.70 11.17
CA LEU A 182 -0.71 -11.07 11.48
C LEU A 182 -1.62 -12.11 10.82
N SER A 183 -2.94 -11.94 10.82
CA SER A 183 -3.86 -12.90 10.20
C SER A 183 -3.63 -12.95 8.69
N VAL A 184 -3.53 -11.78 8.04
CA VAL A 184 -3.26 -11.68 6.60
C VAL A 184 -1.88 -12.27 6.26
N GLY A 185 -0.85 -11.97 7.08
CA GLY A 185 0.48 -12.53 6.87
C GLY A 185 0.52 -14.07 6.96
N LEU A 186 -0.19 -14.65 7.92
CA LEU A 186 -0.29 -16.09 8.09
C LEU A 186 -1.11 -16.75 7.00
N ALA A 187 -2.24 -16.15 6.62
CA ALA A 187 -3.07 -16.65 5.54
C ALA A 187 -2.32 -16.62 4.20
N LEU A 188 -1.55 -15.55 3.92
CA LEU A 188 -0.67 -15.49 2.76
C LEU A 188 0.40 -16.59 2.78
N LYS A 189 1.00 -16.85 3.95
CA LYS A 189 1.96 -17.95 4.12
C LYS A 189 1.30 -19.30 3.83
N HIS A 190 0.12 -19.56 4.39
CA HIS A 190 -0.65 -20.79 4.16
C HIS A 190 -0.92 -20.97 2.66
N ILE A 191 -1.45 -19.95 1.99
CA ILE A 191 -1.72 -19.99 0.56
C ILE A 191 -0.45 -20.27 -0.26
N ALA A 192 0.67 -19.65 0.09
CA ALA A 192 1.95 -19.87 -0.58
C ALA A 192 2.47 -21.31 -0.40
N GLU A 193 2.11 -21.98 0.69
CA GLU A 193 2.47 -23.37 0.99
C GLU A 193 1.48 -24.39 0.41
N LEU A 194 0.32 -23.96 -0.11
CA LEU A 194 -0.67 -24.87 -0.69
C LEU A 194 -0.11 -25.61 -1.92
N PRO A 195 -0.14 -26.95 -1.93
CA PRO A 195 0.34 -27.74 -3.07
C PRO A 195 -0.36 -27.39 -4.39
N GLY A 196 -1.66 -27.02 -4.32
CA GLY A 196 -2.45 -26.64 -5.49
C GLY A 196 -1.98 -25.35 -6.15
N LEU A 197 -1.64 -24.32 -5.35
CA LEU A 197 -1.07 -23.09 -5.90
C LEU A 197 0.32 -23.35 -6.48
N ARG A 198 1.14 -24.15 -5.78
CA ARG A 198 2.46 -24.53 -6.29
C ARG A 198 2.34 -25.25 -7.63
N SER A 199 1.44 -26.22 -7.78
CA SER A 199 1.27 -26.95 -9.04
C SER A 199 0.81 -26.04 -10.17
N LEU A 200 -0.08 -25.07 -9.91
CA LEU A 200 -0.52 -24.09 -10.90
C LEU A 200 0.64 -23.30 -11.51
N VAL A 201 1.64 -22.96 -10.69
CA VAL A 201 2.79 -22.14 -11.11
C VAL A 201 3.94 -22.99 -11.65
N THR A 202 4.16 -24.19 -11.11
CA THR A 202 5.32 -25.03 -11.47
C THR A 202 5.04 -26.01 -12.60
N ASP A 203 3.79 -26.44 -12.82
CA ASP A 203 3.44 -27.36 -13.91
C ASP A 203 3.26 -26.56 -15.21
N PRO A 204 4.10 -26.78 -16.24
CA PRO A 204 4.02 -26.04 -17.50
C PRO A 204 2.66 -26.13 -18.18
N LYS A 205 1.92 -27.23 -18.02
CA LYS A 205 0.60 -27.41 -18.65
C LYS A 205 -0.45 -26.55 -17.97
N GLN A 206 -0.44 -26.49 -16.64
CA GLN A 206 -1.38 -25.67 -15.86
C GLN A 206 -1.05 -24.18 -16.04
N TYR A 207 0.24 -23.84 -16.04
CA TYR A 207 0.71 -22.49 -16.29
C TYR A 207 0.31 -21.97 -17.67
N ALA A 208 0.39 -22.80 -18.71
CA ALA A 208 -0.07 -22.43 -20.06
C ALA A 208 -1.58 -22.10 -20.10
N VAL A 209 -2.41 -22.78 -19.31
CA VAL A 209 -3.84 -22.49 -19.22
C VAL A 209 -4.09 -21.16 -18.49
N LEU A 210 -3.31 -20.84 -17.45
CA LEU A 210 -3.37 -19.53 -16.78
C LEU A 210 -3.01 -18.38 -17.74
N LEU A 211 -2.00 -18.58 -18.60
CA LEU A 211 -1.60 -17.58 -19.60
C LEU A 211 -2.68 -17.32 -20.65
N GLN A 212 -3.45 -18.35 -21.04
CA GLN A 212 -4.54 -18.19 -22.00
C GLN A 212 -5.67 -17.28 -21.47
N GLY A 213 -5.84 -17.22 -20.14
CA GLY A 213 -6.80 -16.35 -19.50
C GLY A 213 -8.25 -16.84 -19.51
N ASP A 214 -8.52 -18.06 -20.00
CA ASP A 214 -9.86 -18.64 -19.95
C ASP A 214 -10.19 -19.10 -18.52
N ALA A 215 -11.03 -18.33 -17.83
CA ALA A 215 -11.46 -18.63 -16.47
C ALA A 215 -12.10 -20.02 -16.33
N ARG A 216 -12.83 -20.52 -17.33
CA ARG A 216 -13.47 -21.84 -17.28
C ARG A 216 -12.43 -22.96 -17.39
N ALA A 217 -11.40 -22.76 -18.21
CA ALA A 217 -10.29 -23.70 -18.31
C ALA A 217 -9.48 -23.72 -17.00
N VAL A 218 -9.23 -22.56 -16.40
CA VAL A 218 -8.54 -22.44 -15.11
C VAL A 218 -9.30 -23.14 -13.98
N GLN A 219 -10.63 -22.99 -13.92
CA GLN A 219 -11.47 -23.68 -12.93
C GLN A 219 -11.39 -25.21 -13.00
N ARG A 220 -11.03 -25.77 -14.15
CA ARG A 220 -10.88 -27.21 -14.35
C ARG A 220 -9.50 -27.73 -13.94
N LEU A 221 -8.55 -26.84 -13.63
CA LEU A 221 -7.22 -27.25 -13.22
C LEU A 221 -7.27 -27.89 -11.82
N PRO A 222 -6.61 -29.04 -11.60
CA PRO A 222 -6.63 -29.70 -10.30
C PRO A 222 -5.98 -28.82 -9.21
N GLY A 223 -4.93 -28.08 -9.54
CA GLY A 223 -4.30 -27.15 -8.60
C GLY A 223 -5.22 -25.99 -8.18
N PHE A 224 -6.05 -25.52 -9.12
CA PHE A 224 -7.06 -24.51 -8.84
C PHE A 224 -8.19 -25.05 -7.96
N GLN A 225 -8.67 -26.26 -8.24
CA GLN A 225 -9.71 -26.89 -7.43
C GLN A 225 -9.25 -27.12 -6.00
N ALA A 226 -8.00 -27.55 -5.80
CA ALA A 226 -7.41 -27.68 -4.47
C ALA A 226 -7.34 -26.34 -3.73
N LEU A 227 -6.99 -25.25 -4.42
CA LEU A 227 -6.98 -23.91 -3.86
C LEU A 227 -8.39 -23.43 -3.48
N ALA A 228 -9.37 -23.63 -4.37
CA ALA A 228 -10.76 -23.21 -4.15
C ALA A 228 -11.48 -24.07 -3.09
N ALA A 229 -11.01 -25.30 -2.86
CA ALA A 229 -11.50 -26.18 -1.81
C ALA A 229 -10.94 -25.84 -0.42
N ASP A 230 -9.86 -25.05 -0.34
CA ASP A 230 -9.29 -24.64 0.95
C ASP A 230 -10.11 -23.51 1.58
N PRO A 231 -10.73 -23.73 2.75
CA PRO A 231 -11.61 -22.74 3.38
C PRO A 231 -10.85 -21.50 3.85
N GLN A 232 -9.58 -21.65 4.26
CA GLN A 232 -8.77 -20.53 4.73
C GLN A 232 -8.34 -19.62 3.57
N ALA A 233 -7.99 -20.22 2.43
CA ALA A 233 -7.69 -19.49 1.20
C ALA A 233 -8.90 -18.68 0.73
N MET A 234 -10.08 -19.31 0.68
CA MET A 234 -11.31 -18.63 0.27
C MET A 234 -11.72 -17.52 1.23
N GLN A 235 -11.57 -17.74 2.54
CA GLN A 235 -11.82 -16.69 3.54
C GLN A 235 -10.89 -15.50 3.33
N LEU A 236 -9.59 -15.72 3.12
CA LEU A 236 -8.66 -14.64 2.83
C LEU A 236 -9.06 -13.89 1.57
N LEU A 237 -9.36 -14.59 0.48
CA LEU A 237 -9.74 -13.95 -0.77
C LEU A 237 -11.00 -13.10 -0.63
N GLN A 238 -12.00 -13.57 0.13
CA GLN A 238 -13.17 -12.77 0.48
C GLN A 238 -12.78 -11.49 1.25
N THR A 239 -11.88 -11.58 2.22
CA THR A 239 -11.38 -10.38 2.93
C THR A 239 -10.59 -9.43 2.05
N LEU A 240 -9.96 -9.93 0.97
CA LEU A 240 -9.26 -9.13 -0.03
C LEU A 240 -10.21 -8.51 -1.08
N GLY A 241 -11.53 -8.65 -0.90
CA GLY A 241 -12.54 -8.05 -1.77
C GLY A 241 -12.90 -8.92 -2.98
N LEU A 242 -12.64 -10.22 -2.93
CA LEU A 242 -13.11 -11.14 -3.97
C LEU A 242 -14.65 -11.22 -3.89
N GLN A 243 -15.32 -10.58 -4.86
CA GLN A 243 -16.77 -10.49 -4.92
C GLN A 243 -17.39 -11.78 -5.44
N GLY A 244 -18.55 -12.15 -4.93
CA GLY A 244 -19.34 -13.30 -5.40
C GLY A 244 -20.30 -13.78 -4.34
N SER A 245 -21.57 -13.90 -4.70
CA SER A 245 -22.65 -14.36 -3.81
C SER A 245 -22.65 -15.88 -3.65
N SER A 246 -22.09 -16.59 -4.62
CA SER A 246 -21.98 -18.05 -4.64
C SER A 246 -20.53 -18.52 -4.72
N SER A 247 -20.28 -19.75 -4.26
CA SER A 247 -18.96 -20.41 -4.37
C SER A 247 -18.49 -20.48 -5.84
N GLN A 248 -19.41 -20.66 -6.78
CA GLN A 248 -19.10 -20.71 -8.21
C GLN A 248 -18.68 -19.34 -8.77
N GLU A 249 -19.35 -18.25 -8.36
CA GLU A 249 -18.96 -16.87 -8.72
C GLU A 249 -17.59 -16.50 -8.15
N GLN A 250 -17.35 -16.82 -6.87
CA GLN A 250 -16.06 -16.57 -6.24
C GLN A 250 -14.93 -17.36 -6.93
N SER A 251 -15.17 -18.62 -7.25
CA SER A 251 -14.26 -19.44 -8.07
C SER A 251 -13.99 -18.80 -9.45
N ALA A 252 -15.01 -18.26 -10.12
CA ALA A 252 -14.82 -17.57 -11.40
C ALA A 252 -14.00 -16.27 -11.28
N ALA A 253 -14.28 -15.48 -10.24
CA ALA A 253 -13.53 -14.27 -9.93
C ALA A 253 -12.07 -14.58 -9.62
N LEU A 254 -11.79 -15.62 -8.82
CA LEU A 254 -10.44 -16.07 -8.51
C LEU A 254 -9.70 -16.56 -9.75
N ALA A 255 -10.34 -17.38 -10.59
CA ALA A 255 -9.75 -17.87 -11.83
C ALA A 255 -9.35 -16.71 -12.76
N THR A 256 -10.25 -15.74 -12.93
CA THR A 256 -9.99 -14.52 -13.71
C THR A 256 -8.83 -13.71 -13.14
N MET A 257 -8.80 -13.57 -11.81
CA MET A 257 -7.76 -12.85 -11.09
C MET A 257 -6.39 -13.51 -11.27
N LEU A 258 -6.29 -14.83 -11.06
CA LEU A 258 -5.04 -15.59 -11.23
C LEU A 258 -4.52 -15.51 -12.66
N SER A 259 -5.39 -15.67 -13.64
CA SER A 259 -5.05 -15.50 -15.06
C SER A 259 -4.45 -14.12 -15.34
N LYS A 260 -5.13 -13.05 -14.88
CA LYS A 260 -4.67 -11.67 -15.09
C LYS A 260 -3.31 -11.41 -14.45
N TYR A 261 -3.08 -11.90 -13.24
CA TYR A 261 -1.79 -11.77 -12.58
C TYR A 261 -0.69 -12.60 -13.26
N THR A 262 -1.01 -13.79 -13.74
CA THR A 262 -0.06 -14.65 -14.47
C THR A 262 0.37 -14.00 -15.78
N GLN A 263 -0.58 -13.46 -16.56
CA GLN A 263 -0.27 -12.73 -17.79
C GLN A 263 0.62 -11.51 -17.52
N ARG A 264 0.32 -10.75 -16.46
CA ARG A 264 1.17 -9.62 -16.03
C ARG A 264 2.56 -10.08 -15.59
N ALA A 265 2.65 -11.18 -14.85
CA ALA A 265 3.92 -11.78 -14.45
C ALA A 265 4.77 -12.20 -15.67
N GLU A 266 4.15 -12.74 -16.71
CA GLU A 266 4.83 -13.12 -17.94
C GLU A 266 5.37 -11.90 -18.70
N LEU A 267 4.59 -10.82 -18.79
CA LEU A 267 5.06 -9.55 -19.34
C LEU A 267 6.31 -9.04 -18.59
N LEU A 268 6.30 -9.12 -17.26
CA LEU A 268 7.45 -8.72 -16.45
C LEU A 268 8.64 -9.66 -16.61
N ARG A 269 8.39 -10.95 -16.78
CA ARG A 269 9.45 -11.94 -16.99
C ARG A 269 10.30 -11.62 -18.22
N SER A 270 9.68 -11.02 -19.24
CA SER A 270 10.37 -10.55 -20.44
C SER A 270 11.21 -9.28 -20.24
N THR A 271 11.05 -8.57 -19.12
CA THR A 271 11.82 -7.36 -18.85
C THR A 271 13.28 -7.68 -18.48
N PRO A 272 14.26 -6.87 -18.91
CA PRO A 272 15.65 -7.08 -18.54
C PRO A 272 15.86 -6.98 -17.02
N GLU A 273 15.11 -6.11 -16.35
CA GLU A 273 15.17 -5.95 -14.89
C GLU A 273 14.80 -7.25 -14.15
N PHE A 274 13.72 -7.93 -14.57
CA PHE A 274 13.35 -9.21 -13.98
C PHE A 274 14.43 -10.28 -14.22
N GLN A 275 15.01 -10.35 -15.40
CA GLN A 275 16.06 -11.33 -15.72
C GLN A 275 17.30 -11.13 -14.85
N THR A 276 17.69 -9.87 -14.59
CA THR A 276 18.81 -9.57 -13.67
C THR A 276 18.50 -9.97 -12.23
N LEU A 277 17.25 -9.81 -11.78
CA LEU A 277 16.83 -10.22 -10.44
C LEU A 277 16.69 -11.73 -10.29
N ALA A 278 16.18 -12.40 -11.33
CA ALA A 278 16.05 -13.85 -11.35
C ALA A 278 17.41 -14.57 -11.38
N ALA A 279 18.43 -13.92 -11.93
CA ALA A 279 19.81 -14.42 -11.93
C ALA A 279 20.55 -14.18 -10.59
N ASP A 280 19.99 -13.40 -9.66
CA ASP A 280 20.64 -13.12 -8.38
C ASP A 280 20.50 -14.33 -7.42
N PRO A 281 21.61 -14.99 -7.03
CA PRO A 281 21.56 -16.16 -6.17
C PRO A 281 21.03 -15.85 -4.77
N VAL A 282 21.20 -14.62 -4.27
CA VAL A 282 20.70 -14.21 -2.94
C VAL A 282 19.18 -14.11 -2.95
N LEU A 283 18.61 -13.55 -4.02
CA LEU A 283 17.16 -13.49 -4.21
C LEU A 283 16.57 -14.89 -4.37
N ALA A 284 17.20 -15.74 -5.20
CA ALA A 284 16.79 -17.12 -5.37
C ALA A 284 16.78 -17.90 -4.04
N GLN A 285 17.81 -17.71 -3.21
CA GLN A 285 17.89 -18.34 -1.90
C GLN A 285 16.79 -17.84 -0.95
N ARG A 286 16.49 -16.53 -0.93
CA ARG A 286 15.38 -15.98 -0.13
C ARG A 286 14.01 -16.51 -0.56
N VAL A 287 13.77 -16.67 -1.86
CA VAL A 287 12.54 -17.29 -2.39
C VAL A 287 12.46 -18.76 -1.95
N GLN A 288 13.55 -19.51 -2.06
CA GLN A 288 13.60 -20.91 -1.63
C GLN A 288 13.38 -21.08 -0.11
N ASN A 289 13.91 -20.15 0.68
CA ASN A 289 13.74 -20.12 2.14
C ASN A 289 12.35 -19.61 2.58
N GLY A 290 11.51 -19.16 1.64
CA GLY A 290 10.21 -18.55 1.96
C GLY A 290 10.34 -17.22 2.72
N GLU A 291 11.46 -16.50 2.57
CA GLU A 291 11.72 -15.21 3.20
C GLU A 291 11.00 -14.06 2.45
N TRP A 292 9.68 -14.18 2.27
CA TRP A 292 8.85 -13.24 1.51
C TRP A 292 8.93 -11.80 2.03
N LEU A 293 9.01 -11.61 3.35
CA LEU A 293 9.20 -10.30 3.97
C LEU A 293 10.55 -9.68 3.59
N GLY A 294 11.61 -10.51 3.52
CA GLY A 294 12.94 -10.08 3.09
C GLY A 294 12.99 -9.73 1.60
N LEU A 295 12.18 -10.40 0.78
CA LEU A 295 12.00 -10.09 -0.64
C LEU A 295 11.25 -8.78 -0.85
N LEU A 296 10.13 -8.57 -0.15
CA LEU A 296 9.36 -7.33 -0.21
C LEU A 296 10.14 -6.13 0.33
N ALA A 297 11.10 -6.36 1.22
CA ALA A 297 12.01 -5.33 1.71
C ALA A 297 13.14 -5.00 0.70
N ASP A 298 13.43 -5.84 -0.30
CA ASP A 298 14.46 -5.54 -1.30
C ASP A 298 13.99 -4.38 -2.20
N PRO A 299 14.76 -3.29 -2.32
CA PRO A 299 14.36 -2.13 -3.12
C PRO A 299 14.17 -2.47 -4.60
N ARG A 300 14.87 -3.49 -5.12
CA ARG A 300 14.76 -3.92 -6.52
C ARG A 300 13.45 -4.67 -6.77
N VAL A 301 13.04 -5.53 -5.83
CA VAL A 301 11.72 -6.18 -5.87
C VAL A 301 10.60 -5.14 -5.76
N ARG A 302 10.76 -4.12 -4.91
CA ARG A 302 9.77 -3.03 -4.80
C ARG A 302 9.62 -2.23 -6.10
N ARG A 303 10.71 -1.95 -6.81
CA ARG A 303 10.66 -1.32 -8.15
C ARG A 303 9.90 -2.20 -9.15
N LEU A 304 10.17 -3.51 -9.14
CA LEU A 304 9.47 -4.46 -9.99
C LEU A 304 7.96 -4.44 -9.68
N VAL A 305 7.57 -4.56 -8.40
CA VAL A 305 6.16 -4.50 -7.94
C VAL A 305 5.47 -3.20 -8.37
N ALA A 306 6.15 -2.07 -8.25
CA ALA A 306 5.64 -0.79 -8.71
C ALA A 306 5.42 -0.76 -10.23
N ALA A 307 6.33 -1.35 -11.02
CA ALA A 307 6.18 -1.49 -12.47
C ALA A 307 4.96 -2.37 -12.85
N ILE A 308 4.67 -3.43 -12.07
CA ILE A 308 3.46 -4.27 -12.26
C ILE A 308 2.19 -3.44 -12.09
N ASN A 309 2.14 -2.65 -11.02
CA ASN A 309 0.96 -1.86 -10.68
C ASN A 309 0.74 -0.71 -11.66
N ASN A 310 1.81 -0.15 -12.21
CA ASN A 310 1.77 0.93 -13.20
C ASN A 310 1.66 0.43 -14.65
N GLY A 311 1.41 -0.87 -14.86
CA GLY A 311 1.08 -1.43 -16.18
C GLY A 311 2.27 -1.53 -17.14
N GLY A 312 3.50 -1.66 -16.65
CA GLY A 312 4.69 -1.80 -17.51
C GLY A 312 5.16 -0.51 -18.18
N ALA A 313 4.68 0.66 -17.74
CA ALA A 313 5.28 1.94 -18.11
C ALA A 313 6.70 2.03 -17.54
N ASP A 314 7.61 2.63 -18.31
CA ASP A 314 9.02 2.81 -17.95
C ASP A 314 9.17 3.27 -16.48
N PRO A 315 9.94 2.56 -15.64
CA PRO A 315 10.09 2.89 -14.22
C PRO A 315 10.67 4.29 -13.98
N VAL A 316 11.31 4.88 -14.99
CA VAL A 316 11.82 6.27 -14.99
C VAL A 316 10.69 7.30 -15.20
N ALA A 317 9.66 6.97 -15.98
CA ALA A 317 8.50 7.83 -16.22
C ALA A 317 7.54 7.87 -15.02
N ALA A 318 7.37 6.73 -14.34
CA ALA A 318 6.56 6.64 -13.11
C ALA A 318 7.11 7.48 -11.94
N LEU A 319 8.43 7.72 -11.91
CA LEU A 319 9.10 8.60 -10.93
C LEU A 319 9.02 10.09 -11.31
N SER A 320 8.68 10.40 -12.57
CA SER A 320 8.52 11.77 -13.07
C SER A 320 7.07 12.25 -13.00
N ALA A 321 6.11 11.34 -12.79
CA ALA A 321 4.73 11.65 -12.48
C ALA A 321 4.64 12.22 -11.06
N THR A 322 4.85 13.53 -10.97
CA THR A 322 4.56 14.32 -9.76
C THR A 322 3.07 14.12 -9.43
N PRO A 323 2.68 13.90 -8.16
CA PRO A 323 1.27 13.88 -7.80
C PRO A 323 0.69 15.24 -8.17
N SER A 324 -0.23 15.27 -9.13
CA SER A 324 -0.95 16.49 -9.49
C SER A 324 -1.55 17.09 -8.22
N ALA A 325 -1.09 18.29 -7.89
CA ALA A 325 -1.56 19.07 -6.76
C ALA A 325 -3.09 19.29 -6.86
N PRO A 326 -3.79 19.44 -5.73
CA PRO A 326 -5.24 19.60 -5.71
C PRO A 326 -5.64 20.92 -6.36
N HIS A 327 -6.79 20.90 -7.03
CA HIS A 327 -7.46 22.05 -7.60
C HIS A 327 -7.56 23.22 -6.61
N GLY A 328 -7.16 24.41 -7.06
CA GLY A 328 -7.36 25.67 -6.35
C GLY A 328 -7.09 26.88 -7.25
N GLU A 329 -8.21 27.53 -7.64
CA GLU A 329 -8.38 28.97 -7.88
C GLU A 329 -7.82 29.66 -9.13
N GLN A 330 -8.74 29.91 -10.06
CA GLN A 330 -9.06 31.21 -10.68
C GLN A 330 -7.92 32.22 -10.93
N GLY A 331 -7.53 32.30 -12.21
CA GLY A 331 -6.93 33.48 -12.83
C GLY A 331 -7.66 33.77 -14.15
N SER A 332 -8.38 34.88 -14.17
CA SER A 332 -9.26 35.36 -15.24
C SER A 332 -8.51 35.72 -16.53
N GLU A 333 -9.04 35.32 -17.69
CA GLU A 333 -9.00 36.12 -18.93
C GLU A 333 -10.22 35.82 -19.81
N PRO A 334 -10.70 36.80 -20.62
CA PRO A 334 -12.12 37.01 -20.82
C PRO A 334 -12.73 36.32 -22.04
N ALA A 335 -14.03 36.06 -21.87
CA ALA A 335 -15.07 35.85 -22.87
C ALA A 335 -14.70 36.08 -24.35
N SER A 336 -14.72 34.98 -25.11
CA SER A 336 -15.17 35.02 -26.50
C SER A 336 -16.37 34.09 -26.64
N THR A 337 -17.50 34.73 -26.94
CA THR A 337 -18.84 34.19 -27.07
C THR A 337 -18.94 33.24 -28.27
N ALA A 338 -19.31 31.98 -28.06
CA ALA A 338 -19.92 31.16 -29.12
C ALA A 338 -20.73 29.98 -28.54
N GLN A 339 -22.03 30.23 -28.43
CA GLN A 339 -23.15 29.30 -28.68
C GLN A 339 -23.13 27.90 -28.05
N ALA A 340 -24.04 27.73 -27.08
CA ALA A 340 -24.69 26.46 -26.79
C ALA A 340 -25.34 25.90 -28.07
N LYS A 341 -24.89 24.72 -28.49
CA LYS A 341 -25.57 23.90 -29.50
C LYS A 341 -25.97 22.57 -28.86
N GLN A 342 -27.27 22.31 -28.89
CA GLN A 342 -27.91 21.04 -28.53
C GLN A 342 -27.34 19.84 -29.33
N PRO A 343 -27.53 18.61 -28.82
CA PRO A 343 -26.75 17.44 -29.20
C PRO A 343 -27.05 17.03 -30.65
N SER A 344 -25.98 16.83 -31.43
CA SER A 344 -26.05 16.25 -32.77
C SER A 344 -25.31 14.93 -32.79
N ALA A 345 -25.89 14.01 -33.56
CA ALA A 345 -25.51 12.63 -33.77
C ALA A 345 -24.01 12.39 -34.05
N GLN A 346 -23.55 11.23 -33.56
CA GLN A 346 -22.48 10.40 -34.12
C GLN A 346 -21.14 11.11 -34.38
N ASP A 347 -20.27 11.13 -33.36
CA ASP A 347 -18.83 11.24 -33.62
C ASP A 347 -18.40 10.02 -34.47
N PRO A 348 -17.74 10.22 -35.62
CA PRO A 348 -17.25 9.11 -36.43
C PRO A 348 -16.17 8.35 -35.65
N LEU A 349 -16.35 7.03 -35.55
CA LEU A 349 -15.39 6.08 -35.02
C LEU A 349 -13.97 6.43 -35.52
N LYS A 350 -13.09 6.83 -34.60
CA LYS A 350 -11.68 7.12 -34.93
C LYS A 350 -11.01 5.83 -35.37
N LEU A 351 -10.60 5.78 -36.64
CA LEU A 351 -9.88 4.64 -37.22
C LEU A 351 -8.43 4.66 -36.73
N LEU A 352 -7.98 3.57 -36.09
CA LEU A 352 -6.58 3.37 -35.72
C LEU A 352 -5.93 2.41 -36.71
N TYR A 353 -4.73 2.75 -37.17
CA TYR A 353 -3.92 1.92 -38.07
C TYR A 353 -2.83 1.21 -37.28
N ARG A 354 -2.76 -0.11 -37.37
CA ARG A 354 -1.68 -0.93 -36.81
C ARG A 354 -0.76 -1.39 -37.94
N TRP A 355 0.52 -1.04 -37.89
CA TRP A 355 1.50 -1.41 -38.91
C TRP A 355 2.85 -1.80 -38.29
N LYS A 356 3.69 -2.48 -39.07
CA LYS A 356 5.08 -2.82 -38.67
C LYS A 356 6.08 -2.05 -39.52
N ASP A 357 7.09 -1.46 -38.88
CA ASP A 357 8.19 -0.82 -39.60
C ASP A 357 9.19 -1.84 -40.16
N GLU A 358 10.15 -1.38 -40.96
CA GLU A 358 11.19 -2.22 -41.59
C GLU A 358 12.07 -2.97 -40.57
N LYS A 359 12.07 -2.51 -39.30
CA LYS A 359 12.80 -3.13 -38.18
C LYS A 359 11.92 -4.09 -37.38
N GLY A 360 10.69 -4.36 -37.84
CA GLY A 360 9.74 -5.27 -37.22
C GLY A 360 9.03 -4.70 -35.99
N ARG A 361 9.15 -3.41 -35.70
CA ARG A 361 8.49 -2.76 -34.54
C ARG A 361 7.06 -2.39 -34.89
N LEU A 362 6.14 -2.63 -33.95
CA LEU A 362 4.73 -2.36 -34.10
C LEU A 362 4.41 -0.89 -33.77
N HIS A 363 3.69 -0.21 -34.65
CA HIS A 363 3.22 1.17 -34.45
C HIS A 363 1.68 1.20 -34.55
N ILE A 364 1.06 2.03 -33.71
CA ILE A 364 -0.38 2.32 -33.74
C ILE A 364 -0.54 3.83 -33.93
N THR A 365 -1.08 4.25 -35.08
CA THR A 365 -1.23 5.67 -35.43
C THR A 365 -2.67 5.98 -35.84
N GLU A 366 -3.15 7.17 -35.48
CA GLU A 366 -4.45 7.70 -35.97
C GLU A 366 -4.33 8.17 -37.43
N GLU A 367 -3.12 8.53 -37.87
CA GLU A 367 -2.82 8.90 -39.24
C GLU A 367 -2.42 7.70 -40.11
N LYS A 368 -2.79 7.77 -41.40
CA LYS A 368 -2.50 6.74 -42.39
C LYS A 368 -0.97 6.55 -42.52
N PRO A 369 -0.47 5.30 -42.47
CA PRO A 369 0.97 5.06 -42.51
C PRO A 369 1.62 5.47 -43.85
N PRO A 370 2.95 5.64 -43.87
CA PRO A 370 3.72 5.96 -45.07
C PRO A 370 3.43 5.01 -46.24
N ALA A 371 3.42 5.55 -47.46
CA ALA A 371 3.10 4.79 -48.67
C ALA A 371 4.05 3.58 -48.84
N GLY A 372 3.49 2.39 -48.97
CA GLY A 372 4.23 1.13 -49.15
C GLY A 372 4.19 0.16 -47.96
N ILE A 373 3.65 0.58 -46.82
CA ILE A 373 3.57 -0.27 -45.62
C ILE A 373 2.17 -0.90 -45.50
N LYS A 374 2.13 -2.22 -45.28
CA LYS A 374 0.88 -2.94 -44.98
C LYS A 374 0.41 -2.61 -43.56
N ALA A 375 -0.82 -2.12 -43.44
CA ALA A 375 -1.43 -1.75 -42.17
C ALA A 375 -2.80 -2.43 -42.00
N ASP A 376 -3.05 -2.95 -40.80
CA ASP A 376 -4.36 -3.44 -40.38
C ASP A 376 -5.15 -2.28 -39.77
N VAL A 377 -6.41 -2.14 -40.18
CA VAL A 377 -7.33 -1.15 -39.59
C VAL A 377 -7.98 -1.76 -38.36
N ILE A 378 -7.84 -1.10 -37.22
CA ILE A 378 -8.48 -1.49 -35.96
C ILE A 378 -9.50 -0.41 -35.62
N GLN A 379 -10.78 -0.78 -35.50
CA GLN A 379 -11.80 0.11 -34.97
C GLN A 379 -11.66 0.14 -33.45
N ALA A 380 -11.63 1.34 -32.86
CA ALA A 380 -11.86 1.49 -31.42
C ALA A 380 -13.37 1.44 -31.19
N GLU A 381 -13.86 0.37 -30.57
CA GLU A 381 -15.21 0.31 -29.98
C GLU A 381 -15.29 1.14 -28.69
#